data_AF-A0A1Q2C7Y3-F1
#
_entry.id   AF-A0A1Q2C7Y3-F1
#
_cell.length_a   1.000
_cell.length_b   1.000
_cell.length_c   1.000
_cell.angle_alpha   90.00
_cell.angle_beta   90.00
_cell.angle_gamma   90.00
#
_symmetry.space_group_name_H-M   'P 1'
#
loop_
_entity.id
_entity.type
_entity.pdbx_description
1 polymer ?
#
loop_
_entity_poly.entity_id
_entity_poly.type
_entity_poly.pdbx_seq_one_letter_code
_entity_poly.pdbx_strand_id
1 'polypeptide(L)' 'MTEQEIRDMGVRCALRHMDSLRIQAAEKRMAEFIEPCETCPELETCGADWSKTTRLNREESGYIKKAPNKSVP' A
#
# COMPACT_ATOMS: atom_id res chain seq x y z
N MET A 1 -0.22 4.55 -19.38
CA MET A 1 -0.75 5.38 -18.29
C MET A 1 0.09 6.64 -18.19
N THR A 2 -0.56 7.79 -18.10
CA THR A 2 0.04 9.08 -17.75
C THR A 2 0.55 9.05 -16.31
N GLU A 3 1.40 10.02 -15.93
CA GLU A 3 1.86 10.13 -14.54
C GLU A 3 0.71 10.32 -13.56
N GLN A 4 -0.32 11.09 -13.94
CA GLN A 4 -1.50 11.29 -13.09
C GLN A 4 -2.27 9.99 -12.87
N GLU A 5 -2.44 9.18 -13.92
CA GLU A 5 -3.11 7.87 -13.80
C GLU A 5 -2.33 6.92 -12.88
N ILE A 6 -0.99 6.96 -12.93
CA ILE A 6 -0.13 6.16 -12.04
C ILE A 6 -0.26 6.60 -10.58
N ARG A 7 -0.31 7.92 -10.33
CA ARG A 7 -0.53 8.47 -8.98
C ARG A 7 -1.89 8.09 -8.43
N ASP A 8 -2.95 8.30 -9.21
CA ASP A 8 -4.31 8.01 -8.77
C ASP A 8 -4.50 6.51 -8.49
N MET A 9 -3.85 5.64 -9.29
CA MET A 9 -3.77 4.20 -9.02
C MET A 9 -3.08 3.90 -7.69
N GLY A 10 -1.93 4.54 -7.42
CA GLY A 10 -1.18 4.35 -6.17
C GLY A 10 -2.02 4.66 -4.93
N VAL A 11 -2.80 5.75 -4.98
CA VAL A 11 -3.72 6.14 -3.91
C VAL A 11 -4.83 5.10 -3.75
N ARG A 12 -5.53 4.74 -4.84
CA ARG A 12 -6.63 3.76 -4.80
C ARG A 12 -6.18 2.41 -4.27
N CYS A 13 -5.06 1.88 -4.77
CA CYS A 13 -4.57 0.57 -4.37
C CYS A 13 -4.13 0.56 -2.91
N ALA A 14 -3.42 1.59 -2.43
CA ALA A 14 -3.04 1.65 -1.03
C ALA A 14 -4.27 1.74 -0.10
N LEU A 15 -5.31 2.51 -0.44
CA LEU A 15 -6.55 2.53 0.36
C LEU A 15 -7.20 1.13 0.44
N ARG A 16 -7.28 0.43 -0.69
CA ARG A 16 -7.87 -0.93 -0.75
C ARG A 16 -7.05 -1.96 0.03
N HIS A 17 -5.72 -1.88 -0.03
CA HIS A 17 -4.87 -2.79 0.74
C HIS A 17 -4.91 -2.47 2.25
N MET A 18 -5.03 -1.20 2.66
CA MET A 18 -5.29 -0.87 4.07
C MET A 18 -6.60 -1.46 4.57
N ASP A 19 -7.64 -1.44 3.73
CA ASP A 19 -8.92 -2.03 4.07
C ASP A 19 -8.83 -3.56 4.21
N SER A 20 -8.09 -4.22 3.31
CA SER A 20 -7.77 -5.66 3.44
C SER A 20 -7.08 -5.98 4.78
N LEU A 21 -6.03 -5.21 5.14
CA LEU A 21 -5.34 -5.39 6.42
C LEU A 21 -6.25 -5.13 7.62
N ARG A 22 -7.19 -4.18 7.52
CA ARG A 22 -8.19 -3.91 8.55
C ARG A 22 -9.13 -5.10 8.75
N ILE A 23 -9.56 -5.76 7.66
CA ILE A 23 -10.40 -6.97 7.70
C ILE A 23 -9.63 -8.13 8.34
N GLN A 24 -8.40 -8.38 7.91
CA GLN A 24 -7.53 -9.40 8.51
C GLN A 24 -7.36 -9.20 10.02
N ALA A 25 -7.16 -7.96 10.45
CA ALA A 25 -7.06 -7.61 11.87
C ALA A 25 -8.36 -7.90 12.64
N ALA A 26 -9.52 -7.58 12.05
CA ALA A 26 -10.83 -7.88 12.63
C ALA A 26 -11.06 -9.40 12.77
N GLU A 27 -10.55 -10.18 11.82
CA GLU A 27 -10.58 -11.65 11.82
C GLU A 27 -9.51 -12.29 12.70
N LYS A 28 -8.65 -11.48 13.35
CA LYS A 28 -7.51 -11.93 14.19
C LYS A 28 -6.54 -12.84 13.41
N ARG A 29 -6.40 -12.61 12.10
CA ARG A 29 -5.43 -13.32 11.25
C ARG A 29 -4.06 -12.65 11.32
N MET A 30 -3.02 -13.40 10.94
CA MET A 30 -1.71 -12.82 10.67
C MET A 30 -1.81 -11.90 9.45
N ALA A 31 -1.17 -10.74 9.51
CA ALA A 31 -1.19 -9.77 8.43
C ALA A 31 -0.52 -10.35 7.17
N GLU A 32 -1.27 -10.44 6.08
CA GLU A 32 -0.83 -10.84 4.76
C GLU A 32 -0.83 -9.63 3.83
N PHE A 33 0.36 -9.06 3.62
CA PHE A 33 0.54 -7.81 2.87
C PHE A 33 0.44 -8.02 1.36
N ILE A 34 0.51 -9.27 0.89
CA ILE A 34 0.29 -9.63 -0.51
C ILE A 34 -1.13 -10.15 -0.78
N GLU A 35 -2.02 -10.13 0.21
CA GLU A 35 -3.42 -10.50 -0.01
C GLU A 35 -4.02 -9.49 -1.01
N PRO A 36 -4.51 -9.96 -2.17
CA PRO A 36 -5.10 -9.08 -3.15
C PRO A 36 -6.31 -8.40 -2.54
N CYS A 37 -6.42 -7.09 -2.71
CA CYS A 37 -7.64 -6.43 -2.33
C CYS A 37 -8.80 -6.92 -3.22
N GLU A 38 -9.87 -7.37 -2.59
CA GLU A 38 -11.02 -7.94 -3.27
C GLU A 38 -11.57 -6.92 -4.30
N THR A 39 -11.81 -7.35 -5.53
CA THR A 39 -12.30 -6.52 -6.66
C THR A 39 -11.36 -5.41 -7.16
N CYS A 40 -10.04 -5.50 -6.95
CA CYS A 40 -9.11 -4.50 -7.47
C CYS A 40 -9.12 -4.43 -9.01
N PRO A 41 -9.59 -3.33 -9.63
CA PRO A 41 -9.59 -3.20 -11.09
C PRO A 41 -8.17 -3.03 -11.66
N GLU A 42 -7.20 -2.76 -10.80
CA GLU A 42 -5.81 -2.48 -11.16
C GLU A 42 -4.88 -3.63 -10.75
N LEU A 43 -5.42 -4.81 -10.43
CA LEU A 43 -4.67 -5.94 -9.89
C LEU A 43 -3.48 -6.35 -10.78
N GLU A 44 -3.66 -6.38 -12.09
CA GLU A 44 -2.58 -6.68 -13.04
C GLU A 44 -1.45 -5.63 -13.03
N THR A 45 -1.78 -4.39 -12.65
CA THR A 45 -0.83 -3.27 -12.66
C THR A 45 -0.18 -3.07 -11.30
N CYS A 46 -0.93 -3.15 -10.21
CA CYS A 46 -0.41 -3.02 -8.85
C CYS A 46 0.22 -4.32 -8.34
N GLY A 47 -0.17 -5.48 -8.88
CA GLY A 47 0.38 -6.79 -8.56
C GLY A 47 0.13 -7.25 -7.13
N ALA A 48 -0.86 -6.65 -6.45
CA ALA A 48 -1.04 -6.74 -5.00
C ALA A 48 0.20 -6.34 -4.18
N ASP A 49 1.11 -5.56 -4.78
CA ASP A 49 2.34 -5.12 -4.13
C ASP A 49 2.08 -3.85 -3.29
N TRP A 50 1.89 -4.08 -2.00
CA TRP A 50 1.78 -3.04 -0.99
C TRP A 50 2.98 -2.09 -0.96
N SER A 51 4.21 -2.60 -1.18
CA SER A 51 5.42 -1.78 -1.15
C SER A 51 5.46 -0.82 -2.33
N LYS A 52 5.04 -1.28 -3.51
CA LYS A 52 4.96 -0.44 -4.72
C LYS A 52 3.95 0.69 -4.55
N THR A 53 2.75 0.39 -4.06
CA THR A 53 1.64 1.36 -3.94
C THR A 53 1.89 2.38 -2.83
N THR A 54 2.44 1.96 -1.69
CA THR A 54 2.83 2.87 -0.61
C THR A 54 4.05 3.73 -0.96
N ARG A 55 4.98 3.25 -1.78
CA ARG A 55 6.08 4.06 -2.31
C ARG A 55 5.57 5.22 -3.16
N LEU A 56 4.63 4.96 -4.07
CA LEU A 56 4.00 6.00 -4.90
C LEU A 56 3.36 7.09 -4.02
N ASN A 57 2.58 6.70 -3.00
CA ASN A 57 1.98 7.67 -2.08
C ASN A 57 3.00 8.42 -1.24
N ARG A 58 4.12 7.79 -0.89
CA ARG A 58 5.19 8.44 -0.13
C ARG A 58 5.87 9.55 -0.95
N GLU A 59 6.17 9.27 -2.21
CA GLU A 59 6.79 10.24 -3.12
C GLU A 59 5.88 11.47 -3.31
N GLU A 60 4.58 11.25 -3.45
CA GLU A 60 3.59 12.32 -3.63
C GLU A 60 3.27 13.11 -2.36
N SER A 61 3.15 12.44 -1.21
CA SER A 61 2.80 13.09 0.06
C SER A 61 3.94 13.93 0.65
N GLY A 62 5.16 13.83 0.12
CA GLY A 62 6.35 14.41 0.75
C GLY A 62 6.69 13.76 2.09
N TYR A 63 6.16 12.56 2.37
CA TYR A 63 6.41 11.87 3.64
C TYR A 63 7.87 11.42 3.75
N ILE A 64 8.65 12.18 4.52
CA ILE A 64 10.03 11.82 4.85
C ILE A 64 10.00 10.87 6.04
N LYS A 65 10.21 9.57 5.77
CA LYS A 65 10.43 8.55 6.80
C LYS A 65 11.62 9.01 7.65
N LYS A 66 11.40 9.30 8.94
CA LYS A 66 12.51 9.50 9.87
C LYS A 66 13.37 8.24 9.83
N ALA A 67 14.69 8.40 9.66
CA ALA A 67 15.60 7.27 9.72
C ALA A 67 15.34 6.48 11.02
N PRO A 68 15.34 5.14 10.98
CA PRO A 68 15.22 4.37 12.21
C PRO A 68 16.30 4.85 13.17
N ASN A 69 15.88 5.24 14.37
CA ASN A 69 16.80 5.68 15.42
C ASN A 69 17.76 4.51 15.65
N LYS A 70 19.06 4.67 15.34
CA LYS A 70 20.09 3.61 15.48
C LYS A 70 20.40 3.28 16.95
N SER A 71 19.49 3.59 17.85
CA SER A 71 19.65 3.57 19.30
C SER A 71 18.57 2.71 19.93
N VAL A 72 18.57 1.43 19.59
CA VAL A 72 18.11 0.38 20.51
C VAL A 72 19.20 -0.71 20.49
N PRO A 73 19.93 -0.92 21.60
CA PRO A 73 20.90 -2.01 21.74
C PRO A 73 20.26 -3.39 21.60
#